data_AF-A0A1W0A9N5-F1
#
_entry.id   AF-A0A1W0A9N5-F1
#
_cell.length_a   1.000
_cell.length_b   1.000
_cell.length_c   1.000
_cell.angle_alpha   90.00
_cell.angle_beta   90.00
_cell.angle_gamma   90.00
#
_symmetry.space_group_name_H-M   'P 1'
#
loop_
_entity.id
_entity.type
_entity.pdbx_description
1 polymer ?
#
loop_
_entity_poly.entity_id
_entity_poly.type
_entity_poly.pdbx_seq_one_letter_code
_entity_poly.pdbx_strand_id
1 'polypeptide(L)'
;MHKIAYLAVLAQVHGAIISGLCNDKNTSTPLVKGDQTYVCININDKYRAVFTPVVDDFVQLRVYNSYKDSRIENSSFASYLTLSSMTSRSVYKLYTDQTGKAFPSFTAVITVVDGLIQGISWDDGCYLCNSTSCASNIYSAPKVPLVNSAFGSGNTCFHNQTACSSTENSCDLGIFVGWTGTDYNGNYLSSAGMRVSQFQQYSVTSYVDDLKSKLSSLLPRF
;
A
#
# COMPACT_ATOMS: atom_id res chain seq x y z
N MET A 1 22.61 -6.19 -58.04
CA MET A 1 21.42 -6.61 -57.28
C MET A 1 21.48 -5.97 -55.89
N HIS A 2 20.79 -4.85 -55.70
CA HIS A 2 20.69 -4.13 -54.42
C HIS A 2 19.64 -4.80 -53.53
N LYS A 3 19.99 -5.14 -52.29
CA LYS A 3 19.02 -5.48 -51.24
C LYS A 3 19.01 -4.36 -50.20
N ILE A 4 17.97 -3.55 -50.25
CA ILE A 4 17.63 -2.55 -49.25
C ILE A 4 17.08 -3.30 -48.04
N ALA A 5 17.80 -3.27 -46.93
CA ALA A 5 17.31 -3.77 -45.65
C ALA A 5 16.51 -2.65 -44.97
N TYR A 6 15.19 -2.83 -44.86
CA TYR A 6 14.32 -1.94 -44.10
C TYR A 6 14.56 -2.14 -42.60
N LEU A 7 15.05 -1.11 -41.92
CA LEU A 7 15.03 -1.02 -40.47
C LEU A 7 13.59 -0.77 -40.03
N ALA A 8 12.94 -1.80 -39.47
CA ALA A 8 11.70 -1.62 -38.72
C ALA A 8 12.06 -1.10 -37.32
N VAL A 9 12.01 0.23 -37.14
CA VAL A 9 12.05 0.83 -35.80
C VAL A 9 10.68 0.58 -35.17
N LEU A 10 10.59 -0.44 -34.32
CA LEU A 10 9.47 -0.63 -33.41
C LEU A 10 9.51 0.54 -32.41
N ALA A 11 8.72 1.58 -32.67
CA ALA A 11 8.43 2.59 -31.70
C ALA A 11 7.64 1.93 -30.55
N GLN A 12 8.34 1.55 -29.49
CA GLN A 12 7.69 1.26 -28.22
C GLN A 12 6.98 2.53 -27.77
N VAL A 13 5.65 2.48 -27.73
CA VAL A 13 4.83 3.46 -27.04
C VAL A 13 5.28 3.40 -25.58
N HIS A 14 6.13 4.34 -25.19
CA HIS A 14 6.47 4.57 -23.80
C HIS A 14 5.18 5.07 -23.15
N GLY A 15 4.40 4.15 -22.59
CA GLY A 15 3.40 4.50 -21.59
C GLY A 15 4.10 5.42 -20.59
N ALA A 16 3.51 6.59 -20.35
CA ALA A 16 4.10 7.60 -19.49
C ALA A 16 4.66 6.92 -18.24
N ILE A 17 5.97 7.03 -18.02
CA ILE A 17 6.57 6.66 -16.74
C ILE A 17 5.85 7.53 -15.74
N ILE A 18 4.93 6.94 -14.97
CA ILE A 18 4.31 7.63 -13.85
C ILE A 18 5.49 8.05 -12.99
N SER A 19 5.77 9.36 -12.91
CA SER A 19 6.80 9.88 -12.01
C SER A 19 6.47 9.29 -10.64
N GLY A 20 7.38 8.52 -10.03
CA GLY A 20 7.08 7.68 -8.86
C GLY A 20 6.66 8.46 -7.60
N LEU A 21 6.46 9.77 -7.72
CA LEU A 21 6.18 10.73 -6.68
C LEU A 21 4.74 11.23 -6.82
N CYS A 22 4.06 11.35 -5.68
CA CYS A 22 2.69 11.82 -5.57
C CYS A 22 2.72 13.25 -5.03
N ASN A 23 2.95 14.21 -5.92
CA ASN A 23 3.05 15.62 -5.56
C ASN A 23 2.24 16.46 -6.54
N ASP A 24 1.56 17.48 -6.02
CA ASP A 24 0.88 18.50 -6.82
C ASP A 24 1.83 19.60 -7.32
N LYS A 25 3.06 19.65 -6.78
CA LYS A 25 4.05 20.69 -7.08
C LYS A 25 5.46 20.14 -7.31
N ASN A 26 6.32 20.97 -7.92
CA ASN A 26 7.75 20.66 -8.10
C ASN A 26 8.57 20.73 -6.80
N THR A 27 7.95 21.12 -5.68
CA THR A 27 8.58 21.27 -4.35
C THR A 27 7.68 20.68 -3.26
N SER A 28 8.25 20.30 -2.11
CA SER A 28 7.45 19.81 -0.98
C SER A 28 6.79 20.98 -0.24
N THR A 29 5.47 21.11 -0.29
CA THR A 29 4.73 22.00 0.61
C THR A 29 4.80 21.44 2.04
N PRO A 30 5.35 22.15 3.04
CA PRO A 30 5.41 21.64 4.39
C PRO A 30 4.01 21.26 4.90
N LEU A 31 3.88 20.07 5.48
CA LEU A 31 2.65 19.55 6.04
C LEU A 31 2.34 20.22 7.37
N VAL A 32 1.08 20.57 7.57
CA VAL A 32 0.52 21.01 8.85
C VAL A 32 -0.57 20.02 9.24
N LYS A 33 -0.63 19.66 10.52
CA LYS A 33 -1.66 18.77 11.06
C LYS A 33 -3.06 19.36 10.80
N GLY A 34 -3.97 18.54 10.30
CA GLY A 34 -5.33 18.95 9.93
C GLY A 34 -5.49 19.41 8.48
N ASP A 35 -4.40 19.65 7.74
CA ASP A 35 -4.48 19.98 6.32
C ASP A 35 -4.68 18.73 5.46
N GLN A 36 -5.23 18.92 4.26
CA GLN A 36 -5.28 17.86 3.25
C GLN A 36 -3.93 17.73 2.54
N THR A 37 -3.55 16.50 2.22
CA THR A 37 -2.35 16.20 1.42
C THR A 37 -2.60 15.05 0.46
N TYR A 38 -1.71 14.83 -0.49
CA TYR A 38 -1.86 13.78 -1.49
C TYR A 38 -1.16 12.50 -1.06
N VAL A 39 -1.90 11.39 -1.12
CA VAL A 39 -1.36 10.05 -0.98
C VAL A 39 -1.80 9.23 -2.18
N CYS A 40 -0.85 8.64 -2.89
CA CYS A 40 -1.12 7.86 -4.08
C CYS A 40 -0.75 6.40 -3.86
N ILE A 41 -1.65 5.52 -4.29
CA ILE A 41 -1.38 4.10 -4.47
C ILE A 41 -0.92 3.91 -5.91
N ASN A 42 0.34 3.56 -6.12
CA ASN A 42 0.86 3.22 -7.44
C ASN A 42 0.81 1.71 -7.61
N ILE A 43 0.18 1.25 -8.70
CA ILE A 43 -0.07 -0.16 -8.99
C ILE A 43 0.60 -0.50 -10.32
N ASN A 44 1.39 -1.57 -10.33
CA ASN A 44 2.12 -2.09 -11.49
C ASN A 44 3.00 -1.03 -12.19
N ASP A 45 3.40 0.03 -11.48
CA ASP A 45 4.05 1.25 -12.01
C ASP A 45 3.33 1.92 -13.19
N LYS A 46 2.06 1.56 -13.42
CA LYS A 46 1.30 1.95 -14.61
C LYS A 46 -0.01 2.63 -14.27
N TYR A 47 -0.55 2.33 -13.09
CA TYR A 47 -1.81 2.88 -12.62
C TYR A 47 -1.59 3.60 -11.29
N ARG A 48 -2.38 4.65 -11.07
CA ARG A 48 -2.32 5.46 -9.86
C ARG A 48 -3.72 5.79 -9.39
N ALA A 49 -4.01 5.46 -8.13
CA ALA A 49 -5.17 5.98 -7.42
C ALA A 49 -4.70 7.10 -6.49
N VAL A 50 -5.32 8.28 -6.59
CA VAL A 50 -4.97 9.47 -5.80
C VAL A 50 -6.01 9.67 -4.72
N PHE A 51 -5.55 9.91 -3.50
CA PHE A 51 -6.38 10.22 -2.34
C PHE A 51 -5.91 11.51 -1.69
N THR A 52 -6.83 12.21 -1.02
CA THR A 52 -6.56 13.46 -0.30
C THR A 52 -6.88 13.36 1.19
N PRO A 53 -6.19 12.48 1.96
CA PRO A 53 -6.43 12.37 3.39
C PRO A 53 -6.00 13.63 4.14
N VAL A 54 -6.56 13.80 5.33
CA VAL A 54 -6.15 14.82 6.31
C VAL A 54 -4.89 14.35 7.05
N VAL A 55 -3.93 15.25 7.21
CA VAL A 55 -2.70 14.99 7.96
C VAL A 55 -3.03 14.73 9.43
N ASP A 56 -2.49 13.63 9.94
CA ASP A 56 -2.76 13.06 11.26
C ASP A 56 -4.12 12.40 11.49
N ASP A 57 -4.90 12.13 10.45
CA ASP A 57 -6.02 11.19 10.56
C ASP A 57 -5.53 9.76 10.27
N PHE A 58 -6.08 8.77 10.99
CA PHE A 58 -5.91 7.35 10.65
C PHE A 58 -7.07 6.91 9.76
N VAL A 59 -6.78 6.68 8.47
CA VAL A 59 -7.81 6.43 7.45
C VAL A 59 -7.49 5.19 6.63
N GLN A 60 -8.52 4.58 6.04
CA GLN A 60 -8.36 3.53 5.04
C GLN A 60 -8.55 4.09 3.64
N LEU A 61 -7.51 3.97 2.81
CA LEU A 61 -7.56 4.25 1.38
C LEU A 61 -8.00 2.98 0.65
N ARG A 62 -9.16 2.99 -0.02
CA ARG A 62 -9.72 1.80 -0.67
C ARG A 62 -9.86 2.01 -2.17
N VAL A 63 -9.43 1.01 -2.94
CA VAL A 63 -9.65 0.94 -4.39
C VAL A 63 -10.70 -0.13 -4.67
N TYR A 64 -11.94 0.30 -4.84
CA TYR A 64 -13.08 -0.60 -5.09
C TYR A 64 -12.94 -1.36 -6.41
N ASN A 65 -13.39 -2.61 -6.42
CA ASN A 65 -13.31 -3.55 -7.54
C ASN A 65 -11.88 -3.80 -8.07
N SER A 66 -10.85 -3.48 -7.28
CA SER A 66 -9.45 -3.62 -7.73
C SER A 66 -9.04 -5.07 -7.99
N TYR A 67 -9.68 -6.06 -7.38
CA TYR A 67 -9.41 -7.47 -7.68
C TYR A 67 -10.09 -7.95 -8.96
N LYS A 68 -11.20 -7.31 -9.35
CA LYS A 68 -11.95 -7.63 -10.59
C LYS A 68 -11.46 -6.81 -11.79
N ASP A 69 -10.68 -5.75 -11.56
CA ASP A 69 -10.15 -4.88 -12.60
C ASP A 69 -8.94 -5.51 -13.30
N SER A 70 -9.12 -5.96 -14.53
CA SER A 70 -8.08 -6.61 -15.36
C SER A 70 -6.87 -5.74 -15.71
N ARG A 71 -6.93 -4.43 -15.41
CA ARG A 71 -5.80 -3.51 -15.50
C ARG A 71 -4.88 -3.62 -14.28
N ILE A 72 -5.48 -3.88 -13.11
CA ILE A 72 -4.81 -3.95 -11.82
C ILE A 72 -4.40 -5.38 -11.51
N GLU A 73 -5.36 -6.31 -11.55
CA GLU A 73 -5.16 -7.74 -11.31
C GLU A 73 -5.02 -8.46 -12.65
N ASN A 74 -4.03 -9.35 -12.76
CA ASN A 74 -3.87 -10.19 -13.93
C ASN A 74 -3.41 -11.58 -13.49
N SER A 75 -4.25 -12.59 -13.70
CA SER A 75 -3.93 -13.97 -13.32
C SER A 75 -2.66 -14.55 -13.95
N SER A 76 -2.13 -13.95 -15.02
CA SER A 76 -0.87 -14.36 -15.65
C SER A 76 0.38 -13.72 -15.02
N PHE A 77 0.23 -12.60 -14.31
CA PHE A 77 1.35 -11.84 -13.75
C PHE A 77 1.02 -11.29 -12.36
N ALA A 78 1.92 -11.53 -11.40
CA ALA A 78 1.79 -10.92 -10.08
C ALA A 78 1.69 -9.39 -10.20
N SER A 79 0.70 -8.83 -9.52
CA SER A 79 0.48 -7.39 -9.40
C SER A 79 1.15 -6.85 -8.14
N TYR A 80 1.70 -5.66 -8.22
CA TYR A 80 2.46 -5.05 -7.14
C TYR A 80 2.08 -3.60 -6.95
N LEU A 81 2.38 -3.08 -5.76
CA LEU A 81 2.07 -1.72 -5.38
C LEU A 81 3.18 -1.06 -4.58
N THR A 82 3.07 0.25 -4.50
CA THR A 82 3.77 1.11 -3.54
C THR A 82 2.82 2.22 -3.10
N LEU A 83 3.10 2.80 -1.94
CA LEU A 83 2.47 4.05 -1.52
C LEU A 83 3.47 5.19 -1.75
N SER A 84 2.99 6.33 -2.25
CA SER A 84 3.83 7.52 -2.40
C SER A 84 3.09 8.74 -1.91
N SER A 85 3.82 9.68 -1.33
CA SER A 85 3.33 10.99 -0.93
C SER A 85 4.49 11.97 -1.03
N MET A 86 4.24 13.12 -1.65
CA MET A 86 5.23 14.13 -1.98
C MET A 86 6.45 13.52 -2.67
N THR A 87 7.63 13.68 -2.09
CA THR A 87 8.92 13.18 -2.60
C THR A 87 9.29 11.79 -2.09
N SER A 88 8.43 11.15 -1.29
CA SER A 88 8.68 9.85 -0.68
C SER A 88 7.84 8.74 -1.30
N ARG A 89 8.43 7.55 -1.39
CA ARG A 89 7.80 6.32 -1.88
C ARG A 89 8.20 5.15 -1.00
N SER A 90 7.25 4.28 -0.67
CA SER A 90 7.52 3.06 0.08
C SER A 90 8.19 1.99 -0.79
N VAL A 91 8.73 0.96 -0.12
CA VAL A 91 9.18 -0.27 -0.79
C VAL A 91 8.01 -1.04 -1.41
N TYR A 92 8.31 -1.90 -2.38
CA TYR A 92 7.30 -2.68 -3.10
C TYR A 92 6.63 -3.74 -2.22
N LYS A 93 5.33 -3.92 -2.45
CA LYS A 93 4.50 -5.02 -1.95
C LYS A 93 3.79 -5.70 -3.12
N LEU A 94 3.58 -7.01 -3.05
CA LEU A 94 2.64 -7.70 -3.92
C LEU A 94 1.22 -7.39 -3.46
N TYR A 95 0.37 -7.07 -4.44
CA TYR A 95 -1.08 -7.07 -4.30
C TYR A 95 -1.64 -8.45 -4.65
N THR A 96 -1.18 -9.07 -5.74
CA THR A 96 -1.52 -10.45 -6.10
C THR A 96 -0.29 -11.19 -6.58
N ASP A 97 -0.23 -12.50 -6.38
CA ASP A 97 0.82 -13.36 -6.94
C ASP A 97 0.30 -14.26 -8.08
N GLN A 98 1.22 -14.91 -8.78
CA GLN A 98 0.88 -15.83 -9.89
C GLN A 98 0.29 -17.16 -9.40
N THR A 99 0.26 -17.42 -8.10
CA THR A 99 -0.30 -18.63 -7.50
C THR A 99 -1.77 -18.45 -7.10
N GLY A 100 -2.33 -17.25 -7.29
CA GLY A 100 -3.71 -16.92 -6.98
C GLY A 100 -3.89 -16.37 -5.56
N LYS A 101 -2.82 -15.97 -4.86
CA LYS A 101 -2.95 -15.25 -3.58
C LYS A 101 -3.16 -13.76 -3.82
N ALA A 102 -4.06 -13.17 -3.05
CA ALA A 102 -4.25 -11.73 -2.98
C ALA A 102 -3.91 -11.22 -1.58
N PHE A 103 -3.18 -10.12 -1.50
CA PHE A 103 -2.83 -9.41 -0.28
C PHE A 103 -3.62 -8.10 -0.27
N PRO A 104 -4.86 -8.08 0.25
CA PRO A 104 -5.74 -6.92 0.08
C PRO A 104 -5.54 -5.83 1.13
N SER A 105 -4.98 -6.16 2.29
CA SER A 105 -4.96 -5.28 3.46
C SER A 105 -3.53 -4.93 3.84
N PHE A 106 -3.21 -3.64 3.80
CA PHE A 106 -1.92 -3.09 4.22
C PHE A 106 -2.12 -2.01 5.27
N THR A 107 -1.09 -1.78 6.07
CA THR A 107 -1.00 -0.60 6.94
C THR A 107 0.32 0.11 6.66
N ALA A 108 0.27 1.40 6.39
CA ALA A 108 1.42 2.24 6.12
C ALA A 108 1.57 3.33 7.18
N VAL A 109 2.81 3.65 7.52
CA VAL A 109 3.19 4.72 8.43
C VAL A 109 4.00 5.76 7.65
N ILE A 110 3.46 6.97 7.56
CA ILE A 110 4.14 8.12 6.96
C ILE A 110 4.88 8.88 8.07
N THR A 111 6.20 9.00 7.92
CA THR A 111 7.06 9.70 8.88
C THR A 111 7.33 11.12 8.39
N VAL A 112 7.07 12.10 9.26
CA VAL A 112 7.23 13.53 8.97
C VAL A 112 8.17 14.16 10.00
N VAL A 113 9.09 15.01 9.54
CA VAL A 113 9.97 15.81 10.42
C VAL A 113 9.89 17.24 9.93
N ASP A 114 9.49 18.13 10.83
CA ASP A 114 9.32 19.57 10.58
C ASP A 114 8.47 19.86 9.34
N GLY A 115 7.39 19.08 9.17
CA GLY A 115 6.46 19.20 8.04
C GLY A 115 6.94 18.55 6.75
N LEU A 116 8.13 17.92 6.72
CA LEU A 116 8.65 17.24 5.55
C LEU A 116 8.54 15.72 5.69
N ILE A 117 7.94 15.06 4.70
CA ILE A 117 7.88 13.59 4.66
C ILE A 117 9.29 13.03 4.48
N GLN A 118 9.76 12.28 5.49
CA GLN A 118 11.05 11.61 5.49
C GLN A 118 10.98 10.22 4.86
N GLY A 119 9.82 9.57 4.94
CA GLY A 119 9.66 8.24 4.36
C GLY A 119 8.29 7.64 4.64
N ILE A 120 8.03 6.53 3.94
CA ILE A 120 6.81 5.74 4.09
C ILE A 120 7.23 4.30 4.33
N SER A 121 6.82 3.76 5.46
CA SER A 121 7.10 2.38 5.87
C SER A 121 5.81 1.57 5.95
N TRP A 122 5.92 0.25 5.84
CA TRP A 122 4.81 -0.66 6.05
C TRP A 122 4.84 -1.19 7.48
N ASP A 123 3.68 -1.23 8.13
CA ASP A 123 3.49 -1.93 9.40
C ASP A 123 3.28 -3.41 9.10
N ASP A 124 4.41 -4.10 8.87
CA ASP A 124 4.41 -5.49 8.46
C ASP A 124 4.09 -6.43 9.62
N GLY A 125 3.17 -7.34 9.34
CA GLY A 125 2.75 -8.39 10.24
C GLY A 125 1.35 -8.89 9.89
N CYS A 126 1.06 -10.09 10.36
CA CYS A 126 -0.22 -10.76 10.09
C CYS A 126 -1.23 -10.45 11.19
N TYR A 127 -1.39 -9.17 11.50
CA TYR A 127 -2.22 -8.71 12.61
C TYR A 127 -3.71 -8.83 12.33
N LEU A 128 -4.10 -8.93 11.06
CA LEU A 128 -5.48 -8.98 10.58
C LEU A 128 -5.92 -10.39 10.14
N CYS A 129 -5.08 -11.40 10.33
CA CYS A 129 -5.35 -12.77 9.90
C CYS A 129 -4.70 -13.79 10.85
N ASN A 130 -4.94 -15.08 10.59
CA ASN A 130 -4.28 -16.18 11.28
C ASN A 130 -2.91 -16.51 10.63
N SER A 131 -2.14 -17.38 11.27
CA SER A 131 -0.81 -17.79 10.79
C SER A 131 -0.84 -18.54 9.44
N THR A 132 -1.96 -19.19 9.09
CA THR A 132 -2.11 -19.92 7.83
C THR A 132 -2.35 -19.03 6.62
N SER A 133 -2.84 -17.81 6.85
CA SER A 133 -3.08 -16.77 5.86
C SER A 133 -2.01 -15.68 5.89
N CYS A 134 -0.80 -16.04 6.31
CA CYS A 134 0.32 -15.13 6.51
C CYS A 134 1.49 -15.54 5.62
N ALA A 135 2.02 -14.62 4.82
CA ALA A 135 3.18 -14.91 3.96
C ALA A 135 4.12 -13.70 3.86
N SER A 136 5.40 -13.98 3.57
CA SER A 136 6.38 -12.92 3.28
C SER A 136 5.94 -12.15 2.04
N ASN A 137 6.00 -10.82 2.16
CA ASN A 137 5.57 -9.90 1.13
C ASN A 137 6.45 -8.64 1.18
N ILE A 138 7.78 -8.76 1.05
CA ILE A 138 8.69 -7.61 1.08
C ILE A 138 9.67 -7.67 -0.09
N TYR A 139 9.74 -6.59 -0.88
CA TYR A 139 10.42 -6.59 -2.17
C TYR A 139 11.24 -5.30 -2.41
N SER A 140 12.42 -5.45 -2.99
CA SER A 140 13.31 -4.33 -3.37
C SER A 140 12.91 -3.70 -4.70
N ALA A 141 12.42 -4.54 -5.62
CA ALA A 141 11.87 -4.20 -6.91
C ALA A 141 10.72 -5.18 -7.21
N PRO A 142 9.88 -4.95 -8.24
CA PRO A 142 8.80 -5.87 -8.58
C PRO A 142 9.27 -7.34 -8.58
N LYS A 143 8.72 -8.13 -7.65
CA LYS A 143 8.99 -9.57 -7.48
C LYS A 143 10.44 -9.96 -7.10
N VAL A 144 11.29 -9.03 -6.67
CA VAL A 144 12.62 -9.32 -6.11
C VAL A 144 12.57 -9.24 -4.58
N PRO A 145 12.56 -10.37 -3.84
CA PRO A 145 12.43 -10.35 -2.38
C PRO A 145 13.61 -9.65 -1.71
N LEU A 146 13.34 -8.98 -0.58
CA LEU A 146 14.40 -8.51 0.30
C LEU A 146 14.87 -9.65 1.21
N VAL A 147 16.18 -9.89 1.26
CA VAL A 147 16.79 -10.94 2.10
C VAL A 147 16.91 -10.55 3.58
N ASN A 148 16.56 -9.32 3.94
CA ASN A 148 16.45 -8.81 5.30
C ASN A 148 15.38 -7.70 5.35
N SER A 149 14.43 -7.74 6.29
CA SER A 149 13.50 -6.62 6.51
C SER A 149 14.13 -5.61 7.47
N ALA A 150 14.23 -4.35 7.04
CA ALA A 150 14.66 -3.26 7.93
C ALA A 150 13.55 -2.86 8.92
N PHE A 151 12.29 -3.23 8.66
CA PHE A 151 11.11 -2.88 9.45
C PHE A 151 10.08 -4.02 9.45
N GLY A 152 9.65 -4.46 10.63
CA GLY A 152 8.63 -5.51 10.83
C GLY A 152 9.03 -6.93 10.40
N SER A 153 8.08 -7.87 10.43
CA SER A 153 8.34 -9.27 10.07
C SER A 153 8.41 -9.52 8.56
N GLY A 154 8.17 -8.49 7.74
CA GLY A 154 8.06 -8.61 6.29
C GLY A 154 6.85 -9.41 5.79
N ASN A 155 5.90 -9.76 6.67
CA ASN A 155 4.75 -10.58 6.32
C ASN A 155 3.49 -9.75 6.10
N THR A 156 2.59 -10.26 5.28
CA THR A 156 1.28 -9.66 5.00
C THR A 156 0.21 -10.75 4.95
N CYS A 157 -1.00 -10.40 5.37
CA CYS A 157 -2.16 -11.27 5.26
C CYS A 157 -2.56 -11.48 3.81
N PHE A 158 -2.90 -12.71 3.45
CA PHE A 158 -3.40 -13.06 2.12
C PHE A 158 -4.70 -13.85 2.15
N HIS A 159 -5.45 -13.75 1.07
CA HIS A 159 -6.57 -14.61 0.73
C HIS A 159 -6.21 -15.45 -0.51
N ASN A 160 -6.71 -16.68 -0.55
CA ASN A 160 -6.62 -17.52 -1.74
C ASN A 160 -7.69 -17.11 -2.75
N GLN A 161 -7.47 -17.45 -4.02
CA GLN A 161 -8.40 -17.17 -5.13
C GLN A 161 -9.86 -17.56 -4.82
N THR A 162 -10.08 -18.71 -4.17
CA THR A 162 -11.41 -19.16 -3.78
C THR A 162 -12.12 -18.17 -2.86
N ALA A 163 -11.41 -17.63 -1.86
CA ALA A 163 -11.95 -16.63 -0.93
C ALA A 163 -12.23 -15.30 -1.65
N CYS A 164 -11.35 -14.91 -2.58
CA CYS A 164 -11.56 -13.71 -3.39
C CYS A 164 -12.76 -13.81 -4.35
N SER A 165 -13.13 -15.04 -4.72
CA SER A 165 -14.23 -15.30 -5.66
C SER A 165 -15.56 -15.53 -4.96
N SER A 166 -15.56 -16.02 -3.71
CA SER A 166 -16.77 -16.31 -2.94
C SER A 166 -17.40 -15.08 -2.31
N THR A 167 -16.57 -14.09 -1.97
CA THR A 167 -16.98 -12.89 -1.26
C THR A 167 -16.68 -11.67 -2.11
N GLU A 168 -17.72 -10.90 -2.44
CA GLU A 168 -17.54 -9.67 -3.19
C GLU A 168 -16.61 -8.70 -2.44
N ASN A 169 -15.63 -8.16 -3.18
CA ASN A 169 -14.72 -7.11 -2.69
C ASN A 169 -13.84 -7.51 -1.50
N SER A 170 -13.78 -8.79 -1.12
CA SER A 170 -12.92 -9.33 -0.06
C SER A 170 -11.43 -9.12 -0.35
N CYS A 171 -11.07 -9.19 -1.63
CA CYS A 171 -9.70 -9.02 -2.09
C CYS A 171 -9.44 -7.63 -2.68
N ASP A 172 -10.38 -6.69 -2.55
CA ASP A 172 -10.13 -5.31 -2.95
C ASP A 172 -9.05 -4.67 -2.08
N LEU A 173 -8.15 -3.95 -2.75
CA LEU A 173 -7.05 -3.24 -2.15
C LEU A 173 -7.53 -2.16 -1.16
N GLY A 174 -7.12 -2.32 0.09
CA GLY A 174 -7.30 -1.38 1.19
C GLY A 174 -5.99 -1.13 1.92
N ILE A 175 -5.65 0.15 2.12
CA ILE A 175 -4.42 0.57 2.80
C ILE A 175 -4.80 1.51 3.94
N PHE A 176 -4.59 1.07 5.18
CA PHE A 176 -4.64 1.95 6.34
C PHE A 176 -3.41 2.85 6.35
N VAL A 177 -3.59 4.14 6.61
CA VAL A 177 -2.51 5.13 6.64
C VAL A 177 -2.56 5.86 7.96
N GLY A 178 -1.41 5.92 8.64
CA GLY A 178 -1.21 6.73 9.84
C GLY A 178 0.07 7.56 9.75
N TRP A 179 0.14 8.60 10.58
CA TRP A 179 1.20 9.59 10.57
C TRP A 179 1.99 9.57 11.89
N THR A 180 3.28 9.86 11.82
CA THR A 180 4.18 9.98 12.98
C THR A 180 5.21 11.08 12.79
N GLY A 181 5.70 11.63 13.89
CA GLY A 181 6.76 12.66 13.90
C GLY A 181 6.21 14.06 14.16
N THR A 182 6.73 15.09 13.48
CA THR A 182 6.35 16.50 13.69
C THR A 182 5.93 17.20 12.41
N ASP A 183 4.88 18.00 12.49
CA ASP A 183 4.44 18.90 11.41
C ASP A 183 5.30 20.17 11.34
N TYR A 184 5.03 21.06 10.39
CA TYR A 184 5.79 22.30 10.19
C TYR A 184 5.73 23.25 11.40
N ASN A 185 4.66 23.19 12.20
CA ASN A 185 4.47 24.02 13.38
C ASN A 185 5.05 23.37 14.65
N GLY A 186 5.69 22.20 14.54
CA GLY A 186 6.22 21.45 15.67
C GLY A 186 5.17 20.63 16.43
N ASN A 187 3.95 20.50 15.92
CA ASN A 187 2.94 19.64 16.53
C ASN A 187 3.24 18.17 16.24
N TYR A 188 3.05 17.32 17.24
CA TYR A 188 3.20 15.88 17.07
C TYR A 188 2.07 15.27 16.24
N LEU A 189 2.48 14.44 15.27
CA LEU A 189 1.63 13.51 14.54
C LEU A 189 1.66 12.16 15.27
N SER A 190 0.48 11.59 15.52
CA SER A 190 0.32 10.44 16.43
C SER A 190 -0.66 9.37 15.94
N SER A 191 -1.36 9.61 14.83
CA SER A 191 -2.35 8.68 14.28
C SER A 191 -1.80 7.31 13.91
N ALA A 192 -0.51 7.19 13.62
CA ALA A 192 0.13 5.90 13.47
C ALA A 192 -0.03 5.02 14.73
N GLY A 193 -0.22 5.60 15.92
CA GLY A 193 -0.51 4.88 17.16
C GLY A 193 -1.83 4.08 17.15
N MET A 194 -2.75 4.40 16.25
CA MET A 194 -4.04 3.70 16.09
C MET A 194 -3.95 2.43 15.21
N ARG A 195 -2.76 2.04 14.76
CA ARG A 195 -2.58 0.81 13.98
C ARG A 195 -2.75 -0.44 14.85
N VAL A 196 -3.29 -1.51 14.25
CA VAL A 196 -3.64 -2.76 14.96
C VAL A 196 -2.43 -3.40 15.64
N SER A 197 -1.22 -3.29 15.06
CA SER A 197 0.01 -3.81 15.69
C SER A 197 0.30 -3.18 17.06
N GLN A 198 0.00 -1.90 17.24
CA GLN A 198 0.18 -1.21 18.53
C GLN A 198 -0.84 -1.71 19.54
N PHE A 199 -2.09 -1.89 19.13
CA PHE A 199 -3.08 -2.49 20.02
C PHE A 199 -2.68 -3.92 20.41
N GLN A 200 -2.12 -4.72 19.50
CA GLN A 200 -1.67 -6.08 19.84
C GLN A 200 -0.47 -6.13 20.79
N GLN A 201 0.45 -5.17 20.69
CA GLN A 201 1.64 -5.13 21.55
C GLN A 201 1.32 -4.68 22.99
N TYR A 202 0.29 -3.84 23.17
CA TYR A 202 0.00 -3.21 24.47
C TYR A 202 -1.34 -3.62 25.11
N SER A 203 -2.18 -4.42 24.43
CA SER A 203 -3.49 -4.83 24.96
C SER A 203 -3.49 -6.27 25.48
N VAL A 204 -4.27 -6.51 26.55
CA VAL A 204 -4.72 -7.86 26.92
C VAL A 204 -5.48 -8.44 25.72
N THR A 205 -5.09 -9.63 25.29
CA THR A 205 -5.50 -10.32 24.04
C THR A 205 -7.00 -10.22 23.72
N SER A 206 -7.86 -10.14 24.74
CA SER A 206 -9.31 -10.00 24.64
C SER A 206 -9.80 -8.71 23.94
N TYR A 207 -9.10 -7.58 24.09
CA TYR A 207 -9.52 -6.31 23.45
C TYR A 207 -9.20 -6.28 21.95
N VAL A 208 -8.11 -6.94 21.56
CA VAL A 208 -7.72 -7.10 20.16
C VAL A 208 -8.73 -7.97 19.44
N ASP A 209 -9.21 -9.03 20.08
CA ASP A 209 -10.18 -9.94 19.48
C ASP A 209 -11.55 -9.25 19.29
N ASP A 210 -11.98 -8.40 20.23
CA ASP A 210 -13.19 -7.56 20.09
C ASP A 210 -13.01 -6.47 19.01
N LEU A 211 -11.83 -5.86 18.88
CA LEU A 211 -11.52 -4.93 17.81
C LEU A 211 -11.51 -5.64 16.44
N LYS A 212 -10.92 -6.82 16.34
CA LYS A 212 -10.93 -7.65 15.12
C LYS A 212 -12.35 -8.03 14.73
N SER A 213 -13.19 -8.45 15.68
CA SER A 213 -14.59 -8.79 15.39
C SER A 213 -15.39 -7.57 14.96
N LYS A 214 -15.17 -6.40 15.58
CA LYS A 214 -15.84 -5.15 15.19
C LYS A 214 -15.35 -4.60 13.85
N LEU A 215 -14.04 -4.65 13.58
CA LEU A 215 -13.46 -4.25 12.29
C LEU A 215 -13.95 -5.19 11.16
N SER A 216 -14.06 -6.49 11.44
CA SER A 216 -14.67 -7.46 10.52
C SER A 216 -16.16 -7.22 10.26
N SER A 217 -16.84 -6.49 11.15
CA SER A 217 -18.25 -6.09 10.98
C SER A 217 -18.44 -4.75 10.27
N LEU A 218 -17.39 -3.91 10.22
CA LEU A 218 -17.37 -2.59 9.55
C LEU A 218 -16.80 -2.64 8.12
N LEU A 219 -15.99 -3.65 7.83
CA LEU A 219 -15.74 -4.09 6.46
C LEU A 219 -16.98 -4.86 5.98
N PRO A 220 -17.47 -4.66 4.74
CA PRO A 220 -18.66 -5.35 4.25
C PRO A 220 -18.49 -6.85 4.47
N ARG A 221 -19.50 -7.44 5.11
CA ARG A 221 -19.52 -8.82 5.57
C ARG A 221 -19.20 -9.77 4.40
N PHE A 222 -18.38 -10.76 4.76
CA PHE A 222 -17.98 -11.98 4.06
C PHE A 222 -19.01 -12.57 3.09
#